data_AF-A0A5C8SLB8-F1
#
_entry.id   AF-A0A5C8SLB8-F1
#
_cell.length_a   1.000
_cell.length_b   1.000
_cell.length_c   1.000
_cell.angle_alpha   90.00
_cell.angle_beta   90.00
_cell.angle_gamma   90.00
#
_symmetry.space_group_name_H-M   'P 1'
#
loop_
_entity.id
_entity.type
_entity.pdbx_description
1 polymer ?
#
loop_
_entity_poly.entity_id
_entity_poly.type
_entity_poly.pdbx_seq_one_letter_code
_entity_poly.pdbx_strand_id
1 'polypeptide(L)'
;MPDTPTRNTGEPGADAAPLILTLAFDAGTFARFDGLRRRHFPKALNHIPAHATLFHNLPGAAEPGVRETIAMLARTVPPPVVAVTGLRFTGRGVAYVLESEALSAFRARLAKTFEAHLTAQDKQGWRPHVTVQNKVDPETARALHAALADDFAPFHFTAPATRLWRYLGGPWAERAQFAFGENA
;
A
#
# COMPACT_ATOMS: atom_id res chain seq x y z
N MET A 1 18.20 26.20 -43.47
CA MET A 1 18.85 25.08 -42.76
C MET A 1 20.07 25.66 -42.06
N PRO A 2 20.11 25.62 -40.71
CA PRO A 2 20.12 24.36 -39.99
C PRO A 2 18.93 24.18 -39.04
N ASP A 3 18.46 22.93 -39.01
CA ASP A 3 17.48 22.40 -38.07
C ASP A 3 18.04 22.42 -36.64
N THR A 4 17.26 22.99 -35.73
CA THR A 4 17.45 22.80 -34.29
C THR A 4 16.74 21.51 -33.90
N PRO A 5 17.41 20.52 -33.29
CA PRO A 5 16.71 19.34 -32.80
C PRO A 5 15.87 19.73 -31.58
N THR A 6 14.55 19.70 -31.74
CA THR A 6 13.60 19.80 -30.64
C THR A 6 13.92 18.70 -29.63
N ARG A 7 14.41 19.09 -28.45
CA ARG A 7 14.48 18.20 -27.29
C ARG A 7 13.06 17.72 -26.97
N ASN A 8 12.79 16.46 -27.26
CA ASN A 8 11.62 15.77 -26.76
C ASN A 8 11.86 15.46 -25.28
N THR A 9 11.64 16.44 -24.40
CA THR A 9 11.47 16.18 -22.96
C THR A 9 10.07 15.62 -22.78
N GLY A 10 9.89 14.37 -23.19
CA GLY A 10 8.68 13.62 -22.90
C GLY A 10 8.58 13.46 -21.39
N GLU A 11 7.64 14.16 -20.76
CA GLU A 11 7.10 13.67 -19.51
C GLU A 11 6.74 12.19 -19.73
N PRO A 12 7.15 11.25 -18.86
CA PRO A 12 6.68 9.88 -18.99
C PRO A 12 5.16 9.95 -19.04
N GLY A 13 4.58 9.55 -20.18
CA GLY A 13 3.15 9.62 -20.39
C GLY A 13 2.42 8.97 -19.22
N ALA A 14 1.24 9.45 -18.86
CA ALA A 14 0.50 8.96 -17.69
C ALA A 14 0.40 7.41 -17.63
N ASP A 15 0.45 6.73 -18.78
CA ASP A 15 0.47 5.28 -18.93
C ASP A 15 1.75 4.59 -18.44
N ALA A 16 2.88 5.28 -18.35
CA ALA A 16 4.14 4.77 -17.80
C ALA A 16 4.29 5.04 -16.28
N ALA A 17 3.40 5.84 -15.68
CA ALA A 17 3.46 6.16 -14.26
C ALA A 17 3.45 4.90 -13.37
N PRO A 18 4.21 4.87 -12.27
CA PRO A 18 4.39 3.66 -11.48
C PRO A 18 3.08 3.20 -10.85
N LEU A 19 2.97 1.87 -10.70
CA LEU A 19 1.82 1.23 -10.08
C LEU A 19 2.11 0.96 -8.61
N ILE A 20 1.10 1.13 -7.76
CA ILE A 20 1.13 0.84 -6.33
C ILE A 20 0.20 -0.34 -6.08
N LEU A 21 0.64 -1.33 -5.31
CA LEU A 21 -0.20 -2.44 -4.87
C LEU A 21 -0.48 -2.32 -3.38
N THR A 22 -1.75 -2.34 -2.99
CA THR A 22 -2.19 -2.32 -1.59
C THR A 22 -3.07 -3.50 -1.24
N LEU A 23 -3.17 -3.78 0.05
CA LEU A 23 -4.16 -4.69 0.61
C LEU A 23 -5.53 -4.01 0.68
N ALA A 24 -6.60 -4.72 0.32
CA ALA A 24 -7.96 -4.32 0.67
C ALA A 24 -8.31 -4.85 2.07
N PHE A 25 -9.15 -4.12 2.79
CA PHE A 25 -9.68 -4.55 4.09
C PHE A 25 -11.15 -4.97 3.94
N ASP A 26 -11.64 -5.81 4.85
CA ASP A 26 -13.09 -5.96 5.02
C ASP A 26 -13.72 -4.63 5.47
N ALA A 27 -15.04 -4.52 5.33
CA ALA A 27 -15.76 -3.26 5.58
C ALA A 27 -15.55 -2.71 7.00
N GLY A 28 -15.54 -3.57 8.01
CA GLY A 28 -15.37 -3.17 9.41
C GLY A 28 -13.96 -2.65 9.69
N THR A 29 -12.95 -3.39 9.24
CA THR A 29 -11.55 -3.00 9.37
C THR A 29 -11.24 -1.72 8.58
N PHE A 30 -11.78 -1.58 7.36
CA PHE A 30 -11.66 -0.35 6.58
C PHE A 30 -12.25 0.85 7.33
N ALA A 31 -13.49 0.74 7.80
CA ALA A 31 -14.16 1.82 8.52
C ALA A 31 -13.39 2.25 9.78
N ARG A 32 -12.83 1.28 10.51
CA ARG A 32 -11.99 1.53 11.69
C ARG A 32 -10.75 2.35 11.33
N PHE A 33 -9.93 1.89 10.38
CA PHE A 33 -8.69 2.58 10.02
C PHE A 33 -8.94 3.92 9.32
N ASP A 34 -9.94 3.98 8.45
CA ASP A 34 -10.27 5.22 7.75
C ASP A 34 -10.84 6.27 8.71
N GLY A 35 -11.62 5.85 9.71
CA GLY A 35 -12.03 6.69 10.84
C GLY A 35 -10.85 7.27 11.61
N LEU A 36 -9.84 6.46 11.92
CA LEU A 36 -8.61 6.93 12.59
C LEU A 36 -7.85 7.94 11.73
N ARG A 37 -7.70 7.68 10.43
CA ARG A 37 -7.05 8.63 9.50
C ARG A 37 -7.81 9.95 9.44
N ARG A 38 -9.14 9.93 9.32
CA ARG A 38 -9.94 11.17 9.31
C ARG A 38 -9.81 11.98 10.60
N ARG A 39 -9.64 11.32 11.75
CA ARG A 39 -9.46 11.98 13.05
C ARG A 39 -8.06 12.54 13.27
N HIS A 40 -7.01 11.83 12.84
CA HIS A 40 -5.64 12.10 13.29
C HIS A 40 -4.67 12.52 12.20
N PHE A 41 -4.99 12.26 10.93
CA PHE A 41 -4.16 12.66 9.81
C PHE A 41 -4.47 14.12 9.42
N PRO A 42 -3.47 14.97 9.12
CA PRO A 42 -3.72 16.33 8.66
C PRO A 42 -4.70 16.35 7.48
N LYS A 43 -5.83 17.05 7.62
CA LYS A 43 -6.93 17.05 6.64
C LYS A 43 -6.45 17.44 5.23
N ALA A 44 -5.54 18.40 5.15
CA ALA A 44 -4.95 18.87 3.89
C ALA A 44 -4.00 17.87 3.22
N LEU A 45 -3.65 16.75 3.88
CA LEU A 45 -2.77 15.70 3.36
C LEU A 45 -3.48 14.33 3.24
N ASN A 46 -4.69 14.20 3.79
CA ASN A 46 -5.42 12.94 3.86
C ASN A 46 -6.29 12.72 2.62
N HIS A 47 -5.65 12.46 1.48
CA HIS A 47 -6.34 12.26 0.19
C HIS A 47 -6.55 10.79 -0.18
N ILE A 48 -5.77 9.89 0.42
CA ILE A 48 -5.83 8.46 0.14
C ILE A 48 -6.55 7.76 1.30
N PRO A 49 -7.55 6.89 1.03
CA PRO A 49 -8.22 6.10 2.05
C PRO A 49 -7.25 5.21 2.83
N ALA A 50 -7.70 4.62 3.95
CA ALA A 50 -6.90 3.64 4.67
C ALA A 50 -6.40 2.51 3.74
N HIS A 51 -5.10 2.22 3.81
CA HIS A 51 -4.44 1.21 3.00
C HIS A 51 -3.24 0.61 3.74
N ALA A 52 -2.84 -0.59 3.32
CA ALA A 52 -1.55 -1.19 3.64
C ALA A 52 -0.80 -1.50 2.35
N THR A 53 0.39 -0.94 2.16
CA THR A 53 1.14 -1.06 0.90
C THR A 53 1.94 -2.37 0.84
N LEU A 54 1.79 -3.10 -0.26
CA LEU A 54 2.62 -4.27 -0.60
C LEU A 54 3.83 -3.85 -1.44
N PHE A 55 3.59 -3.00 -2.45
CA PHE A 55 4.60 -2.43 -3.35
C PHE A 55 4.32 -0.95 -3.61
N HIS A 56 5.36 -0.14 -3.60
CA HIS A 56 5.28 1.30 -3.89
C HIS A 56 5.51 1.59 -5.37
N ASN A 57 6.19 0.69 -6.08
CA ASN A 57 6.55 0.89 -7.46
C ASN A 57 6.63 -0.44 -8.23
N LEU A 58 5.59 -0.73 -8.99
CA LEU A 58 5.51 -1.77 -10.01
C LEU A 58 5.53 -1.13 -11.41
N PRO A 59 6.00 -1.86 -12.46
CA PRO A 59 6.23 -1.29 -13.78
C PRO A 59 4.93 -0.85 -14.46
N GLY A 60 4.72 0.47 -14.55
CA GLY A 60 3.50 1.07 -15.10
C GLY A 60 3.30 0.84 -16.58
N ALA A 61 4.39 0.89 -17.36
CA ALA A 61 4.36 0.64 -18.81
C ALA A 61 3.94 -0.79 -19.17
N ALA A 62 3.98 -1.73 -18.22
CA ALA A 62 3.59 -3.13 -18.39
C ALA A 62 2.32 -3.48 -17.59
N GLU A 63 1.40 -2.52 -17.38
CA GLU A 63 0.19 -2.71 -16.57
C GLU A 63 -0.56 -4.02 -16.88
N PRO A 64 -0.83 -4.41 -18.15
CA PRO A 64 -1.53 -5.66 -18.43
C PRO A 64 -0.85 -6.90 -17.84
N GLY A 65 0.47 -7.03 -18.02
CA GLY A 65 1.24 -8.15 -17.48
C GLY A 65 1.36 -8.12 -15.95
N VAL A 66 1.45 -6.93 -15.35
CA VAL A 66 1.39 -6.77 -13.88
C VAL A 66 0.04 -7.26 -13.35
N ARG A 67 -1.07 -6.86 -13.98
CA ARG A 67 -2.42 -7.26 -13.58
C ARG A 67 -2.61 -8.76 -13.68
N GLU A 68 -2.21 -9.37 -14.80
CA GLU A 68 -2.30 -10.81 -15.02
C GLU A 68 -1.51 -11.59 -13.96
N THR A 69 -0.26 -11.19 -13.71
CA THR A 69 0.62 -11.82 -12.71
C THR A 69 -0.02 -11.80 -11.31
N ILE A 70 -0.52 -10.64 -10.89
CA ILE A 70 -1.14 -10.47 -9.57
C ILE A 70 -2.44 -11.29 -9.48
N ALA A 71 -3.29 -11.24 -10.51
CA ALA A 71 -4.54 -11.98 -10.56
C ALA A 71 -4.31 -13.49 -10.47
N MET A 72 -3.40 -14.03 -11.28
CA MET A 72 -3.06 -15.46 -11.28
C MET A 72 -2.60 -15.92 -9.90
N LEU A 73 -1.75 -15.15 -9.23
CA LEU A 73 -1.29 -15.51 -7.90
C LEU A 73 -2.40 -15.39 -6.85
N ALA A 74 -3.15 -14.28 -6.84
CA ALA A 74 -4.19 -14.01 -5.83
C ALA A 74 -5.26 -15.11 -5.81
N ARG A 75 -5.64 -15.63 -6.97
CA ARG A 75 -6.60 -16.74 -7.10
C ARG A 75 -6.17 -18.03 -6.40
N THR A 76 -4.86 -18.27 -6.28
CA THR A 76 -4.29 -19.49 -5.68
C THR A 76 -4.02 -19.38 -4.18
N VAL A 77 -4.30 -18.22 -3.58
CA VAL A 77 -4.03 -17.95 -2.17
C VAL A 77 -5.37 -17.71 -1.48
N PRO A 78 -5.76 -18.51 -0.47
CA PRO A 78 -6.95 -18.23 0.33
C PRO A 78 -6.89 -16.82 0.93
N PRO A 79 -8.03 -16.15 1.17
CA PRO A 79 -8.06 -14.85 1.83
C PRO A 79 -7.22 -14.86 3.13
N PRO A 80 -6.09 -14.11 3.18
CA PRO A 80 -5.17 -14.23 4.30
C PRO A 80 -5.77 -13.60 5.55
N VAL A 81 -5.65 -14.29 6.68
CA VAL A 81 -5.88 -13.72 8.00
C VAL A 81 -4.69 -12.82 8.34
N VAL A 82 -4.98 -11.60 8.78
CA VAL A 82 -4.01 -10.57 9.14
C VAL A 82 -4.22 -10.18 10.58
N ALA A 83 -3.18 -10.34 11.38
CA ALA A 83 -3.12 -9.86 12.75
C ALA A 83 -2.72 -8.39 12.77
N VAL A 84 -3.40 -7.59 13.58
CA VAL A 84 -2.97 -6.25 13.97
C VAL A 84 -2.38 -6.36 15.36
N THR A 85 -1.05 -6.28 15.45
CA THR A 85 -0.31 -6.74 16.64
C THR A 85 0.21 -5.60 17.51
N GLY A 86 0.23 -4.38 17.00
CA GLY A 86 0.70 -3.24 17.78
C GLY A 86 0.61 -1.92 17.03
N LEU A 87 1.16 -0.90 17.67
CA LEU A 87 1.42 0.39 17.06
C LEU A 87 2.93 0.62 16.91
N ARG A 88 3.27 1.46 15.95
CA ARG A 88 4.62 1.92 15.69
C ARG A 88 4.62 3.44 15.60
N PHE A 89 5.42 4.06 16.46
CA PHE A 89 5.82 5.44 16.30
C PHE A 89 6.83 5.57 15.15
N THR A 90 6.55 6.46 14.20
CA THR A 90 7.39 6.66 13.00
C THR A 90 8.19 7.96 13.05
N GLY A 91 8.35 8.56 14.23
CA GLY A 91 9.02 9.86 14.42
C GLY A 91 8.11 11.05 14.18
N ARG A 92 7.36 11.06 13.07
CA ARG A 92 6.40 12.12 12.69
C ARG A 92 5.00 11.58 12.42
N GLY A 93 4.68 10.43 12.99
CA GLY A 93 3.44 9.74 12.73
C GLY A 93 3.25 8.47 13.56
N VAL A 94 2.12 7.82 13.32
CA VAL A 94 1.68 6.59 13.99
C VAL A 94 1.14 5.64 12.94
N ALA A 95 1.54 4.37 13.03
CA ALA A 95 1.04 3.31 12.19
C ALA A 95 0.68 2.07 13.00
N TYR A 96 -0.35 1.34 12.59
CA TYR A 96 -0.66 0.02 13.11
C TYR A 96 0.18 -1.03 12.40
N VAL A 97 0.78 -1.94 13.16
CA VAL A 97 1.62 -3.03 12.65
C VAL A 97 0.71 -4.19 12.25
N LEU A 98 0.98 -4.73 11.06
CA LEU A 98 0.28 -5.91 10.54
C LEU A 98 1.23 -7.10 10.51
N GLU A 99 0.71 -8.30 10.75
CA GLU A 99 1.42 -9.56 10.64
C GLU A 99 0.54 -10.60 9.96
N SER A 100 1.11 -11.28 8.96
CA SER A 100 0.45 -12.38 8.27
C SER A 100 1.49 -13.14 7.45
N GLU A 101 1.70 -14.41 7.78
CA GLU A 101 2.63 -15.27 7.06
C GLU A 101 2.17 -15.46 5.61
N ALA A 102 0.88 -15.78 5.40
CA ALA A 102 0.29 -15.97 4.09
C ALA A 102 0.45 -14.72 3.20
N LEU A 103 0.23 -13.53 3.76
CA LEU A 103 0.40 -12.28 3.02
C LEU A 103 1.88 -11.99 2.73
N SER A 104 2.78 -12.31 3.66
CA SER A 104 4.22 -12.16 3.46
C SER A 104 4.73 -13.10 2.37
N ALA A 105 4.25 -14.34 2.33
CA ALA A 105 4.55 -15.31 1.28
C ALA A 105 3.99 -14.87 -0.08
N PHE A 106 2.75 -14.35 -0.13
CA PHE A 106 2.16 -13.77 -1.34
C PHE A 106 3.04 -12.64 -1.90
N ARG A 107 3.41 -11.67 -1.06
CA ARG A 107 4.31 -10.58 -1.47
C ARG A 107 5.67 -11.10 -1.93
N ALA A 108 6.27 -12.05 -1.21
CA ALA A 108 7.58 -12.59 -1.56
C ALA A 108 7.58 -13.26 -2.95
N ARG A 109 6.51 -13.99 -3.30
CA ARG A 109 6.33 -14.58 -4.63
C ARG A 109 6.26 -13.49 -5.72
N LEU A 110 5.47 -12.43 -5.51
CA LEU A 110 5.43 -11.29 -6.43
C LEU A 110 6.78 -10.58 -6.53
N ALA A 111 7.48 -10.42 -5.41
CA ALA A 111 8.77 -9.73 -5.38
C ALA A 111 9.82 -10.47 -6.20
N LYS A 112 9.81 -11.81 -6.16
CA LYS A 112 10.64 -12.66 -7.03
C LYS A 112 10.28 -12.47 -8.51
N THR A 113 8.99 -12.43 -8.85
CA THR A 113 8.56 -12.23 -10.24
C THR A 113 8.95 -10.85 -10.78
N PHE A 114 8.88 -9.81 -9.95
CA PHE A 114 9.18 -8.44 -10.37
C PHE A 114 10.60 -7.96 -10.01
N GLU A 115 11.50 -8.84 -9.61
CA GLU A 115 12.81 -8.51 -9.01
C GLU A 115 13.62 -7.47 -9.80
N ALA A 116 13.64 -7.60 -11.13
CA ALA A 116 14.34 -6.70 -12.04
C ALA A 116 13.77 -5.27 -12.07
N HIS A 117 12.52 -5.09 -11.65
CA HIS A 117 11.78 -3.83 -11.68
C HIS A 117 11.62 -3.18 -10.30
N LEU A 118 11.91 -3.91 -9.22
CA LEU A 118 11.71 -3.38 -7.87
C LEU A 118 12.72 -2.28 -7.54
N THR A 119 12.21 -1.22 -6.93
CA THR A 119 13.01 -0.17 -6.30
C THR A 119 13.76 -0.71 -5.08
N ALA A 120 14.76 0.03 -4.59
CA ALA A 120 15.41 -0.30 -3.31
C ALA A 120 14.41 -0.37 -2.15
N GLN A 121 13.39 0.50 -2.15
CA GLN A 121 12.33 0.50 -1.13
C GLN A 121 11.49 -0.77 -1.14
N ASP A 122 11.25 -1.37 -2.31
CA ASP A 122 10.46 -2.59 -2.43
C ASP A 122 11.32 -3.87 -2.33
N LYS A 123 12.65 -3.76 -2.45
CA LYS A 123 13.59 -4.88 -2.25
C LYS A 123 13.91 -5.16 -0.78
N GLN A 124 13.83 -4.16 0.09
CA GLN A 124 14.15 -4.32 1.51
C GLN A 124 13.10 -5.16 2.27
N GLY A 125 13.41 -5.50 3.53
CA GLY A 125 12.50 -6.24 4.42
C GLY A 125 11.13 -5.57 4.56
N TRP A 126 10.07 -6.32 4.24
CA TRP A 126 8.71 -5.80 4.25
C TRP A 126 8.12 -5.80 5.66
N ARG A 127 7.60 -4.64 6.06
CA ARG A 127 6.95 -4.43 7.35
C ARG A 127 5.57 -3.83 7.11
N PRO A 128 4.53 -4.66 6.91
CA PRO A 128 3.20 -4.16 6.56
C PRO A 128 2.62 -3.36 7.71
N HIS A 129 1.97 -2.25 7.37
CA HIS A 129 1.40 -1.34 8.34
C HIS A 129 0.30 -0.49 7.73
N VAL A 130 -0.57 0.04 8.58
CA VAL A 130 -1.57 1.06 8.23
C VAL A 130 -1.22 2.36 8.92
N THR A 131 -0.83 3.38 8.16
CA THR A 131 -0.54 4.70 8.72
C THR A 131 -1.84 5.44 9.04
N VAL A 132 -2.00 5.88 10.29
CA VAL A 132 -3.15 6.69 10.75
C VAL A 132 -2.80 8.16 10.97
N GLN A 133 -1.52 8.48 11.06
CA GLN A 133 -0.99 9.84 11.11
C GLN A 133 0.41 9.88 10.52
N ASN A 134 0.75 10.93 9.77
CA ASN A 134 2.12 11.21 9.33
C ASN A 134 2.29 12.70 9.06
N LYS A 135 3.55 13.15 8.95
CA LYS A 135 3.94 14.54 8.62
C LYS A 135 3.44 15.57 9.64
N VAL A 136 3.31 15.19 10.91
CA VAL A 136 3.01 16.11 12.02
C VAL A 136 4.28 16.43 12.82
N ASP A 137 4.16 17.29 13.83
CA ASP A 137 5.21 17.50 14.82
C ASP A 137 5.48 16.24 15.65
N PRO A 138 6.73 15.95 16.02
CA PRO A 138 7.08 14.75 16.78
C PRO A 138 6.35 14.62 18.12
N GLU A 139 6.11 15.73 18.81
CA GLU A 139 5.36 15.73 20.08
C GLU A 139 3.90 15.34 19.88
N THR A 140 3.24 15.87 18.84
CA THR A 140 1.88 15.49 18.46
C THR A 140 1.79 13.99 18.16
N ALA A 141 2.74 13.47 17.38
CA ALA A 141 2.78 12.05 17.06
C ALA A 141 3.07 11.17 18.27
N ARG A 142 3.92 11.61 19.20
CA ARG A 142 4.22 10.90 20.45
C ARG A 142 3.01 10.85 21.37
N ALA A 143 2.29 11.97 21.52
CA ALA A 143 1.07 12.04 22.31
C ALA A 143 -0.01 11.10 21.75
N LEU A 144 -0.22 11.11 20.42
CA LEU A 144 -1.17 10.20 19.78
C LEU A 144 -0.75 8.74 19.95
N HIS A 145 0.54 8.43 19.78
CA HIS A 145 1.03 7.07 19.95
C HIS A 145 0.75 6.55 21.36
N ALA A 146 1.02 7.34 22.40
CA ALA A 146 0.74 6.97 23.78
C ALA A 146 -0.76 6.71 23.99
N ALA A 147 -1.61 7.65 23.58
CA ALA A 147 -3.06 7.52 23.74
C ALA A 147 -3.63 6.27 23.02
N LEU A 148 -3.18 5.99 21.78
CA LEU A 148 -3.64 4.81 21.05
C LEU A 148 -3.05 3.51 21.58
N ALA A 149 -1.88 3.54 22.22
CA ALA A 149 -1.25 2.37 22.82
C ALA A 149 -1.95 1.93 24.11
N ASP A 150 -2.43 2.88 24.92
CA ASP A 150 -3.15 2.59 26.17
C ASP A 150 -4.46 1.81 25.92
N ASP A 151 -5.16 2.13 24.83
CA ASP A 151 -6.41 1.47 24.44
C ASP A 151 -6.20 0.31 23.44
N PHE A 152 -4.95 -0.06 23.14
CA PHE A 152 -4.68 -1.03 22.10
C PHE A 152 -4.99 -2.46 22.55
N ALA A 153 -5.95 -3.09 21.86
CA ALA A 153 -6.15 -4.53 21.87
C ALA A 153 -5.81 -5.13 20.50
N PRO A 154 -4.95 -6.18 20.44
CA PRO A 154 -4.73 -6.94 19.21
C PRO A 154 -6.02 -7.49 18.64
N PHE A 155 -6.14 -7.49 17.32
CA PHE A 155 -7.29 -8.04 16.62
C PHE A 155 -6.89 -8.63 15.28
N HIS A 156 -7.78 -9.41 14.68
CA HIS A 156 -7.56 -10.03 13.39
C HIS A 156 -8.62 -9.58 12.39
N PHE A 157 -8.26 -9.62 11.12
CA PHE A 157 -9.18 -9.46 10.01
C PHE A 157 -8.81 -10.35 8.83
N THR A 158 -9.76 -10.61 7.95
CA THR A 158 -9.53 -11.37 6.71
C THR A 158 -9.44 -10.40 5.55
N ALA A 159 -8.33 -10.40 4.82
CA ALA A 159 -8.17 -9.52 3.66
C ALA A 159 -8.85 -10.12 2.43
N PRO A 160 -9.85 -9.45 1.83
CA PRO A 160 -10.61 -10.03 0.72
C PRO A 160 -9.87 -9.95 -0.62
N ALA A 161 -8.97 -8.98 -0.80
CA ALA A 161 -8.37 -8.68 -2.09
C ALA A 161 -7.08 -7.85 -1.97
N THR A 162 -6.39 -7.68 -3.10
CA THR A 162 -5.43 -6.58 -3.32
C THR A 162 -6.01 -5.55 -4.29
N ARG A 163 -5.53 -4.30 -4.22
CA ARG A 163 -5.91 -3.20 -5.11
C ARG A 163 -4.69 -2.61 -5.79
N LEU A 164 -4.78 -2.45 -7.10
CA LEU A 164 -3.76 -1.85 -7.93
C LEU A 164 -4.14 -0.41 -8.26
N TRP A 165 -3.19 0.48 -8.08
CA TRP A 165 -3.35 1.91 -8.28
C TRP A 165 -2.27 2.42 -9.22
N ARG A 166 -2.57 3.51 -9.91
CA ARG A 166 -1.59 4.30 -10.67
C ARG A 166 -1.27 5.57 -9.90
N TYR A 167 0.02 5.83 -9.69
CA TYR A 167 0.49 7.01 -8.97
C TYR A 167 0.59 8.22 -9.90
N LEU A 168 -0.32 9.17 -9.77
CA LEU A 168 -0.40 10.36 -10.64
C LEU A 168 0.19 11.60 -9.97
N GLY A 169 1.33 11.45 -9.28
CA GLY A 169 2.02 12.56 -8.61
C GLY A 169 1.37 13.02 -7.29
N GLY A 170 0.56 12.16 -6.68
CA GLY A 170 -0.16 12.48 -5.43
C GLY A 170 -1.48 11.72 -5.36
N PRO A 171 -2.44 11.98 -6.27
CA PRO A 171 -3.65 11.18 -6.39
C PRO A 171 -3.34 9.77 -6.90
N TRP A 172 -4.12 8.81 -6.43
CA TRP A 172 -4.04 7.41 -6.85
C TRP A 172 -5.30 7.07 -7.65
N ALA A 173 -5.12 6.65 -8.90
CA ALA A 173 -6.22 6.17 -9.73
C ALA A 173 -6.33 4.65 -9.61
N GLU A 174 -7.46 4.15 -9.15
CA GLU A 174 -7.70 2.70 -9.08
C GLU A 174 -7.69 2.08 -10.49
N ARG A 175 -7.02 0.94 -10.64
CA ARG A 175 -6.85 0.23 -11.92
C ARG A 175 -7.54 -1.12 -11.91
N ALA A 176 -7.41 -1.84 -10.81
CA ALA A 176 -7.98 -3.17 -10.65
C ALA A 176 -8.04 -3.58 -9.18
N GLN A 177 -8.95 -4.52 -8.88
CA GLN A 177 -8.98 -5.26 -7.63
C GLN A 177 -8.86 -6.76 -7.94
N PHE A 178 -8.09 -7.49 -7.14
CA PHE A 178 -7.86 -8.93 -7.30
C PHE A 178 -8.26 -9.67 -6.04
N ALA A 179 -9.36 -10.43 -6.11
CA ALA A 179 -9.83 -11.22 -4.98
C ALA A 179 -8.88 -12.38 -4.68
N PHE A 180 -8.73 -12.67 -3.40
CA PHE A 180 -8.02 -13.87 -2.96
C PHE A 180 -8.93 -15.09 -3.06
N GLY A 181 -8.34 -16.22 -3.41
CA GLY A 181 -8.95 -17.54 -3.24
C GLY A 181 -10.09 -17.87 -4.19
N GLU A 182 -10.20 -17.22 -5.35
CA GLU A 182 -11.20 -17.62 -6.36
C GLU A 182 -11.02 -19.09 -6.82
N ASN A 183 -9.80 -19.64 -6.70
CA ASN A 183 -9.45 -21.02 -7.08
C ASN A 183 -8.75 -21.80 -5.94
N ALA A 184 -8.82 -21.34 -4.69
CA ALA A 184 -8.04 -21.88 -3.57
C ALA A 184 -8.81 -22.90 -2.73
#